data_AF-A0A3A5TJV9-F1
#
_entry.id   AF-A0A3A5TJV9-F1
#
_cell.length_a   1.000
_cell.length_b   1.000
_cell.length_c   1.000
_cell.angle_alpha   90.00
_cell.angle_beta   90.00
_cell.angle_gamma   90.00
#
_symmetry.space_group_name_H-M   'P 1'
#
loop_
_entity.id
_entity.type
_entity.pdbx_description
1 polymer ?
#
loop_
_entity_poly.entity_id
_entity_poly.type
_entity_poly.pdbx_seq_one_letter_code
_entity_poly.pdbx_strand_id
1 'polypeptide(L)'
;MSGSLFTLAMARLVMKMLGGELIPYTKFDGLIANRLMDEGIITIVPRGSKRSFRMIDPEGCRIYISQNYTSGMELEDWIEMKNCPDEVSRSEQVAKAGDSKLRYTRTFKGFLLNCYTPIEATFHGEPCVLSPLQGTSIFMQDYEYFRIPEDVVVVGIENGENFQHIRAQKYLFEGMKVLFVSRYPQSKDLCNWLKIIPNRYIHFGDIDLAGISIFLNEFYVKLGNRAEFFIPADVKKRLKDGNRQLYDNQYLRYRAMLVSDERLRPLVAMIHKYGKAYEQEGYIKY
;
A
#
# COMPACT_ATOMS: atom_id res chain seq x y z
N MET A 1 2.45 -12.19 -2.00
CA MET A 1 2.22 -11.80 -0.58
C MET A 1 3.35 -10.86 -0.12
N SER A 2 3.20 -9.55 -0.32
CA SER A 2 4.07 -8.51 0.24
C SER A 2 3.73 -8.33 1.72
N GLY A 3 4.36 -9.13 2.58
CA GLY A 3 4.29 -8.91 4.02
C GLY A 3 4.88 -7.54 4.34
N SER A 4 4.11 -6.70 5.04
CA SER A 4 4.66 -5.61 5.83
C SER A 4 5.85 -6.16 6.62
N LEU A 5 6.99 -5.46 6.62
CA LEU A 5 8.20 -5.93 7.34
C LEU A 5 7.83 -6.30 8.79
N PHE A 6 6.91 -5.54 9.37
CA PHE A 6 6.28 -5.79 10.65
C PHE A 6 4.98 -6.59 10.48
N THR A 7 4.98 -7.86 10.87
CA THR A 7 3.81 -8.75 10.80
C THR A 7 3.04 -8.81 12.12
N LEU A 8 1.81 -9.31 12.10
CA LEU A 8 1.03 -9.57 13.33
C LEU A 8 1.75 -10.50 14.31
N ALA A 9 2.50 -11.48 13.79
CA ALA A 9 3.33 -12.35 14.62
C ALA A 9 4.47 -11.57 15.29
N MET A 10 5.11 -10.64 14.57
CA MET A 10 6.16 -9.76 15.14
C MET A 10 5.60 -8.84 16.21
N ALA A 11 4.47 -8.20 15.94
CA ALA A 11 3.81 -7.32 16.91
C ALA A 11 3.50 -8.05 18.23
N ARG A 12 3.02 -9.30 18.14
CA ARG A 12 2.79 -10.15 19.33
C ARG A 12 4.09 -10.51 20.07
N LEU A 13 5.21 -10.70 19.37
CA LEU A 13 6.51 -10.94 20.00
C LEU A 13 7.05 -9.68 20.70
N VAL A 14 6.85 -8.49 20.11
CA VAL A 14 7.20 -7.21 20.75
C VAL A 14 6.36 -6.99 22.00
N MET A 15 5.04 -7.25 21.95
CA MET A 15 4.17 -7.19 23.13
C MET A 15 4.65 -8.08 24.29
N LYS A 16 5.11 -9.29 23.98
CA LYS A 16 5.69 -10.19 24.98
C LYS A 16 6.97 -9.62 25.59
N MET A 17 7.84 -9.01 24.79
CA MET A 17 9.05 -8.36 25.29
C MET A 17 8.73 -7.14 26.16
N LEU A 18 7.72 -6.35 25.80
CA LEU A 18 7.20 -5.25 26.64
C LEU A 18 6.68 -5.76 27.99
N GLY A 19 6.07 -6.94 28.00
CA GLY A 19 5.67 -7.65 29.22
C GLY A 19 6.82 -8.29 30.02
N GLY A 20 8.07 -8.13 29.58
CA GLY A 20 9.27 -8.65 30.26
C GLY A 20 9.70 -10.06 29.86
N GLU A 21 9.03 -10.68 28.88
CA GLU A 21 9.44 -12.00 28.37
C GLU A 21 10.73 -11.93 27.54
N LEU A 22 11.53 -13.00 27.57
CA LEU A 22 12.69 -13.16 26.70
C LEU A 22 12.30 -13.89 25.41
N ILE A 23 12.61 -13.30 24.26
CA ILE A 23 12.29 -13.89 22.97
C ILE A 23 13.54 -14.55 22.37
N PRO A 24 13.50 -15.84 22.01
CA PRO A 24 14.64 -16.52 21.40
C PRO A 24 15.10 -15.84 20.11
N TYR A 25 16.42 -15.78 19.90
CA TYR A 25 17.04 -15.12 18.74
C TYR A 25 16.49 -15.62 17.40
N THR A 26 16.16 -16.91 17.30
CA THR A 26 15.64 -17.54 16.07
C THR A 26 14.17 -17.23 15.78
N LYS A 27 13.41 -16.68 16.73
CA LYS A 27 11.97 -16.43 16.59
C LYS A 27 11.64 -15.00 16.17
N PHE A 28 12.61 -14.09 16.16
CA PHE A 28 12.41 -12.68 15.89
C PHE A 28 13.21 -12.27 14.64
N ASP A 29 12.61 -11.48 13.75
CA ASP A 29 13.23 -11.15 12.47
C ASP A 29 14.48 -10.31 12.64
N GLY A 30 15.57 -10.72 11.98
CA GLY A 30 16.88 -10.12 12.15
C GLY A 30 16.98 -8.67 11.70
N LEU A 31 16.20 -8.23 10.71
CA LEU A 31 16.23 -6.84 10.24
C LEU A 31 15.58 -5.91 11.24
N ILE A 32 14.42 -6.28 11.80
CA ILE A 32 13.76 -5.50 12.84
C ILE A 32 14.58 -5.57 14.14
N ALA A 33 15.13 -6.74 14.49
CA ALA A 33 15.98 -6.90 15.65
C ALA A 33 17.19 -5.97 15.63
N ASN A 34 17.91 -5.91 14.50
CA ASN A 34 19.09 -5.07 14.36
C ASN A 34 18.73 -3.59 14.54
N ARG A 35 17.66 -3.12 13.91
CA ARG A 35 17.20 -1.73 14.08
C ARG A 35 16.84 -1.40 15.52
N LEU A 36 16.14 -2.29 16.22
CA LEU A 36 15.81 -2.09 17.63
C LEU A 36 17.05 -2.16 18.54
N MET A 37 18.10 -2.89 18.16
CA MET A 37 19.37 -2.90 18.89
C MET A 37 20.19 -1.64 18.64
N ASP A 38 20.23 -1.16 17.39
CA ASP A 38 20.96 0.06 17.01
C ASP A 38 20.39 1.29 17.74
N GLU A 39 19.07 1.34 17.93
CA GLU A 39 18.37 2.37 18.72
C GLU A 39 18.43 2.13 20.25
N GLY A 40 19.11 1.07 20.72
CA GLY A 40 19.25 0.75 22.13
C GLY A 40 17.96 0.25 22.82
N ILE A 41 16.91 -0.07 22.06
CA ILE A 41 15.59 -0.47 22.55
C ILE A 41 15.60 -1.90 23.10
N ILE A 42 16.34 -2.80 22.45
CA ILE A 42 16.51 -4.20 22.88
C ILE A 42 17.98 -4.59 22.94
N THR A 43 18.30 -5.64 23.70
CA THR A 43 19.64 -6.24 23.76
C THR A 43 19.62 -7.76 23.71
N ILE A 44 20.78 -8.35 23.37
CA ILE A 44 20.98 -9.80 23.38
C ILE A 44 21.48 -10.23 24.76
N VAL A 45 20.76 -11.17 25.35
CA VAL A 45 21.15 -11.85 26.58
C VAL A 45 21.64 -13.25 26.24
N PRO A 46 22.91 -13.59 26.54
CA PRO A 46 23.41 -14.95 26.40
C PRO A 46 22.81 -15.86 27.49
N ARG A 47 22.35 -17.05 27.09
CA ARG A 47 21.93 -18.16 27.97
C ARG A 47 22.63 -19.44 27.52
N GLY A 48 23.86 -19.63 27.98
CA GLY A 48 24.71 -20.75 27.54
C GLY A 48 24.98 -20.67 26.04
N SER A 49 24.67 -21.74 25.30
CA SER A 49 24.80 -21.78 23.84
C SER A 49 23.69 -21.03 23.08
N LYS A 50 22.65 -20.54 23.77
CA LYS A 50 21.49 -19.86 23.16
C LYS A 50 21.54 -18.35 23.40
N ARG A 51 20.95 -17.60 22.48
CA ARG A 51 20.79 -16.14 22.54
C ARG A 51 19.31 -15.78 22.59
N SER A 52 18.94 -14.75 23.34
CA SER A 52 17.57 -14.23 23.42
C SER A 52 17.57 -12.71 23.48
N PHE A 53 16.52 -12.08 22.97
CA PHE A 53 16.31 -10.65 23.07
C PHE A 53 15.61 -10.29 24.38
N ARG A 54 15.98 -9.15 24.95
CA ARG A 54 15.37 -8.52 26.12
C ARG A 54 15.07 -7.06 25.81
N MET A 55 13.91 -6.59 26.27
CA MET A 55 13.55 -5.17 26.25
C MET A 55 14.42 -4.36 27.22
N ILE A 56 15.00 -3.26 26.76
CA ILE A 56 15.72 -2.28 27.60
C ILE A 56 14.86 -1.04 27.81
N ASP A 57 14.27 -0.53 26.72
CA ASP A 57 13.49 0.71 26.73
C ASP A 57 12.06 0.46 26.24
N PRO A 58 11.12 0.14 27.14
CA PRO A 58 9.73 -0.07 26.78
C PRO A 58 9.05 1.15 26.15
N GLU A 59 9.35 2.35 26.65
CA GLU A 59 8.74 3.60 26.16
C GLU A 59 9.30 3.99 24.79
N GLY A 60 10.63 3.93 24.63
CA GLY A 60 11.28 4.11 23.33
C GLY A 60 10.82 3.07 22.31
N CYS A 61 10.56 1.83 22.75
CA CYS A 61 9.98 0.80 21.87
C CYS A 61 8.58 1.20 21.36
N ARG A 62 7.68 1.65 22.25
CA ARG A 62 6.32 2.06 21.86
C ARG A 62 6.36 3.19 20.84
N ILE A 63 7.16 4.22 21.10
CA ILE A 63 7.33 5.36 20.19
C ILE A 63 7.91 4.91 18.85
N TYR A 64 8.98 4.12 18.87
CA TYR A 64 9.66 3.65 17.66
C TYR A 64 8.74 2.78 16.81
N ILE A 65 7.98 1.87 17.43
CA ILE A 65 7.03 1.01 16.73
C ILE A 65 5.88 1.83 16.16
N SER A 66 5.35 2.77 16.95
CA SER A 66 4.34 3.75 16.55
C SER A 66 4.73 4.47 15.26
N GLN A 67 5.90 5.11 15.26
CA GLN A 67 6.36 5.94 14.16
C GLN A 67 6.75 5.15 12.92
N ASN A 68 7.42 4.00 13.09
CA ASN A 68 8.05 3.29 11.97
C ASN A 68 7.21 2.14 11.39
N TYR A 69 6.26 1.58 12.14
CA TYR A 69 5.56 0.37 11.71
C TYR A 69 4.04 0.41 11.85
N THR A 70 3.50 1.20 12.79
CA THR A 70 2.05 1.27 13.04
C THR A 70 1.45 2.64 12.70
N SER A 71 2.23 3.53 12.06
CA SER A 71 1.77 4.83 11.53
C SER A 71 1.11 5.74 12.58
N GLY A 72 1.67 5.77 13.79
CA GLY A 72 1.18 6.56 14.92
C GLY A 72 0.22 5.81 15.86
N MET A 73 -0.16 4.58 15.53
CA MET A 73 -1.08 3.76 16.33
C MET A 73 -0.34 3.01 17.45
N GLU A 74 -0.95 2.89 18.62
CA GLU A 74 -0.44 2.02 19.68
C GLU A 74 -0.35 0.56 19.23
N LEU A 75 0.63 -0.18 19.75
CA LEU A 75 0.92 -1.54 19.29
C LEU A 75 -0.25 -2.50 19.54
N GLU A 76 -0.91 -2.36 20.68
CA GLU A 76 -2.10 -3.12 21.09
C GLU A 76 -3.25 -2.92 20.11
N ASP A 77 -3.57 -1.67 19.77
CA ASP A 77 -4.62 -1.29 18.83
C ASP A 77 -4.32 -1.82 17.42
N TRP A 78 -3.05 -1.77 17.00
CA TRP A 78 -2.62 -2.29 15.71
C TRP A 78 -2.78 -3.82 15.62
N ILE A 79 -2.50 -4.53 16.71
CA ILE A 79 -2.70 -5.98 16.79
C ILE A 79 -4.19 -6.33 16.72
N GLU A 80 -5.04 -5.59 17.45
CA GLU A 80 -6.48 -5.79 17.45
C GLU A 80 -7.09 -5.54 16.06
N MET A 81 -6.71 -4.43 15.41
CA MET A 81 -7.11 -4.09 14.04
C MET A 81 -6.80 -5.22 13.04
N LYS A 82 -5.64 -5.88 13.18
CA LYS A 82 -5.25 -6.97 12.29
C LYS A 82 -5.98 -8.29 12.57
N ASN A 83 -6.69 -8.43 13.69
CA ASN A 83 -7.39 -9.66 14.08
C ASN A 83 -8.89 -9.71 13.66
N CYS A 84 -9.53 -8.60 13.30
CA CYS A 84 -10.98 -8.56 13.05
C CYS A 84 -11.38 -8.70 11.56
N PRO A 85 -12.37 -9.57 11.22
CA PRO A 85 -12.85 -9.73 9.83
C PRO A 85 -13.96 -8.79 9.30
N ASP A 86 -14.80 -8.12 10.10
CA ASP A 86 -15.97 -7.38 9.55
C ASP A 86 -16.37 -6.10 10.35
N GLU A 87 -16.89 -5.08 9.65
CA GLU A 87 -17.10 -3.68 10.09
C GLU A 87 -18.60 -3.31 10.31
N VAL A 88 -18.92 -2.55 11.37
CA VAL A 88 -20.24 -1.89 11.60
C VAL A 88 -20.02 -0.47 12.14
N SER A 89 -20.81 0.53 11.71
CA SER A 89 -20.64 1.98 11.92
C SER A 89 -20.84 2.51 13.37
N ARG A 90 -20.14 3.62 13.69
CA ARG A 90 -19.98 4.25 15.03
C ARG A 90 -21.16 5.14 15.44
N SER A 91 -21.80 5.78 14.46
CA SER A 91 -22.84 6.78 14.69
C SER A 91 -24.12 6.17 15.27
N GLU A 92 -24.45 4.93 14.93
CA GLU A 92 -25.62 4.22 15.46
C GLU A 92 -25.48 3.83 16.94
N GLN A 93 -24.25 3.73 17.46
CA GLN A 93 -23.99 3.26 18.83
C GLN A 93 -24.01 4.39 19.87
N VAL A 94 -23.53 5.59 19.51
CA VAL A 94 -23.50 6.74 20.43
C VAL A 94 -24.91 7.21 20.81
N ALA A 95 -25.91 7.00 19.93
CA ALA A 95 -27.30 7.31 20.23
C ALA A 95 -27.95 6.33 21.25
N LYS A 96 -27.38 5.13 21.45
CA LYS A 96 -27.98 4.07 22.28
C LYS A 96 -27.17 3.66 23.52
N ALA A 97 -25.88 3.91 23.55
CA ALA A 97 -25.04 3.62 24.70
C ALA A 97 -24.00 4.73 24.82
N GLY A 98 -24.09 5.55 25.86
CA GLY A 98 -23.15 6.63 26.17
C GLY A 98 -21.75 6.17 26.58
N ASP A 99 -21.26 5.08 25.97
CA ASP A 99 -19.96 4.50 26.22
C ASP A 99 -19.19 4.38 24.90
N SER A 100 -18.31 5.35 24.66
CA SER A 100 -17.54 5.53 23.43
C SER A 100 -16.28 4.65 23.34
N LYS A 101 -16.14 3.67 24.24
CA LYS A 101 -14.93 2.83 24.39
C LYS A 101 -15.12 1.36 24.00
N LEU A 102 -16.28 0.99 23.47
CA LEU A 102 -16.56 -0.39 23.07
C LEU A 102 -16.81 -0.43 21.56
N ARG A 103 -15.83 -0.97 20.83
CA ARG A 103 -15.82 -1.37 19.41
C ARG A 103 -15.14 -0.39 18.43
N TYR A 104 -14.00 -0.84 17.91
CA TYR A 104 -13.16 -0.17 16.93
C TYR A 104 -13.90 -0.04 15.59
N THR A 105 -14.45 1.14 15.37
CA THR A 105 -14.98 1.56 14.06
C THR A 105 -13.87 2.30 13.34
N ARG A 106 -13.42 1.79 12.19
CA ARG A 106 -12.42 2.44 11.37
C ARG A 106 -12.97 3.79 10.88
N THR A 107 -12.61 4.86 11.57
CA THR A 107 -13.12 6.21 11.31
C THR A 107 -12.60 6.80 10.01
N PHE A 108 -11.39 6.40 9.58
CA PHE A 108 -10.75 6.89 8.37
C PHE A 108 -10.67 5.78 7.30
N LYS A 109 -11.81 5.53 6.64
CA LYS A 109 -11.91 4.71 5.44
C LYS A 109 -12.03 5.60 4.21
N GLY A 110 -11.45 5.17 3.09
CA GLY A 110 -11.50 5.90 1.83
C GLY A 110 -10.15 5.99 1.13
N PHE A 111 -10.15 6.68 0.01
CA PHE A 111 -8.98 6.93 -0.83
C PHE A 111 -9.11 8.26 -1.57
N LEU A 112 -7.98 8.78 -2.04
CA LEU A 112 -7.95 10.04 -2.78
C LEU A 112 -8.30 9.82 -4.26
N LEU A 113 -9.10 10.73 -4.79
CA LEU A 113 -9.52 10.86 -6.17
C LEU A 113 -8.95 12.13 -6.79
N ASN A 114 -8.54 12.05 -8.06
CA ASN A 114 -8.15 13.22 -8.83
C ASN A 114 -8.50 13.03 -10.32
N CYS A 115 -8.80 14.12 -11.02
CA CYS A 115 -8.99 14.11 -12.47
C CYS A 115 -8.66 15.49 -13.04
N TYR A 116 -8.21 15.54 -14.29
CA TYR A 116 -7.96 16.80 -15.00
C TYR A 116 -9.07 17.16 -15.99
N THR A 117 -9.95 16.21 -16.33
CA THR A 117 -11.20 16.43 -17.07
C THR A 117 -12.37 16.20 -16.12
N PRO A 118 -13.43 17.03 -16.17
CA PRO A 118 -14.65 16.78 -15.41
C PRO A 118 -15.22 15.39 -15.70
N ILE A 119 -15.63 14.69 -14.64
CA ILE A 119 -16.28 13.37 -14.74
C ILE A 119 -17.64 13.46 -14.06
N GLU A 120 -18.69 13.27 -14.84
CA GLU A 120 -20.04 13.02 -14.32
C GLU A 120 -20.04 11.69 -13.60
N ALA A 121 -20.53 11.66 -12.37
CA ALA A 121 -20.54 10.50 -11.50
C ALA A 121 -21.85 10.45 -10.71
N THR A 122 -22.06 9.38 -9.95
CA THR A 122 -23.22 9.24 -9.07
C THR A 122 -22.73 8.95 -7.66
N PHE A 123 -23.23 9.69 -6.68
CA PHE A 123 -22.87 9.53 -5.28
C PHE A 123 -24.15 9.52 -4.44
N HIS A 124 -24.39 8.44 -3.68
CA HIS A 124 -25.65 8.21 -2.97
C HIS A 124 -26.91 8.27 -3.85
N GLY A 125 -26.79 7.88 -5.12
CA GLY A 125 -27.90 7.94 -6.09
C GLY A 125 -28.09 9.31 -6.73
N GLU A 126 -27.40 10.35 -6.25
CA GLU A 126 -27.47 11.71 -6.79
C GLU A 126 -26.36 11.95 -7.82
N PRO A 127 -26.65 12.63 -8.95
CA PRO A 127 -25.63 13.00 -9.92
C PRO A 127 -24.67 14.04 -9.33
N CYS A 128 -23.37 13.85 -9.54
CA CYS A 128 -22.33 14.80 -9.14
C CYS A 128 -21.26 14.92 -10.22
N VAL A 129 -20.49 16.01 -10.20
CA VAL A 129 -19.38 16.23 -11.15
C VAL A 129 -18.08 16.30 -10.37
N LEU A 130 -17.16 15.39 -10.68
CA LEU A 130 -15.80 15.44 -10.16
C LEU A 130 -14.97 16.40 -11.00
N SER A 131 -14.52 17.50 -10.41
CA SER A 131 -13.64 18.48 -11.05
C SER A 131 -12.71 19.16 -10.03
N PRO A 132 -11.77 18.41 -9.43
CA PRO A 132 -10.81 18.97 -8.47
C PRO A 132 -9.89 20.01 -9.15
N LEU A 133 -9.67 21.11 -8.44
CA LEU A 133 -8.73 22.16 -8.85
C LEU A 133 -7.29 21.63 -8.88
N GLN A 134 -6.42 22.35 -9.59
CA GLN A 134 -5.00 22.04 -9.53
C GLN A 134 -4.47 22.24 -8.10
N GLY A 135 -3.71 21.27 -7.61
CA GLY A 135 -3.24 21.25 -6.22
C GLY A 135 -4.25 20.69 -5.22
N THR A 136 -5.46 20.30 -5.65
CA THR A 136 -6.44 19.64 -4.77
C THR A 136 -6.73 18.20 -5.22
N SER A 137 -7.31 17.44 -4.31
CA SER A 137 -7.82 16.08 -4.54
C SER A 137 -9.04 15.86 -3.65
N ILE A 138 -9.90 14.93 -4.01
CA ILE A 138 -11.13 14.62 -3.28
C ILE A 138 -10.90 13.34 -2.49
N PHE A 139 -11.11 13.38 -1.16
CA PHE A 139 -11.08 12.17 -0.36
C PHE A 139 -12.47 11.52 -0.37
N MET A 140 -12.56 10.30 -0.92
CA MET A 140 -13.82 9.57 -1.04
C MET A 140 -13.97 8.58 0.12
N GLN A 141 -14.77 8.95 1.11
CA GLN A 141 -15.00 8.16 2.32
C GLN A 141 -16.07 7.08 2.12
N ASP A 142 -17.23 7.45 1.56
CA ASP A 142 -18.38 6.55 1.35
C ASP A 142 -18.36 5.95 -0.06
N TYR A 143 -17.22 5.35 -0.39
CA TYR A 143 -16.96 4.80 -1.72
C TYR A 143 -17.97 3.70 -2.12
N GLU A 144 -18.63 3.04 -1.17
CA GLU A 144 -19.61 2.00 -1.45
C GLU A 144 -20.80 2.51 -2.28
N TYR A 145 -21.13 3.80 -2.15
CA TYR A 145 -22.20 4.48 -2.87
C TYR A 145 -21.71 5.32 -4.06
N PHE A 146 -20.41 5.30 -4.33
CA PHE A 146 -19.81 6.05 -5.43
C PHE A 146 -19.74 5.21 -6.70
N ARG A 147 -20.31 5.73 -7.79
CA ARG A 147 -20.33 5.12 -9.13
C ARG A 147 -19.83 6.10 -10.16
N ILE A 148 -19.18 5.57 -11.18
CA ILE A 148 -18.67 6.32 -12.33
C ILE A 148 -19.19 5.70 -13.62
N PRO A 149 -19.28 6.47 -14.72
CA PRO A 149 -19.62 5.96 -16.04
C PRO A 149 -18.66 4.86 -16.50
N GLU A 150 -19.17 3.89 -17.25
CA GLU A 150 -18.38 2.72 -17.68
C GLU A 150 -17.24 3.06 -18.65
N ASP A 151 -17.35 4.19 -19.38
CA ASP A 151 -16.31 4.70 -20.28
C ASP A 151 -15.09 5.28 -19.55
N VAL A 152 -15.19 5.50 -18.23
CA VAL A 152 -14.09 6.00 -17.41
C VAL A 152 -13.10 4.89 -17.09
N VAL A 153 -11.82 5.15 -17.35
CA VAL A 153 -10.71 4.28 -16.96
C VAL A 153 -10.19 4.74 -15.60
N VAL A 154 -10.07 3.80 -14.65
CA VAL A 154 -9.51 4.08 -13.33
C VAL A 154 -8.01 3.83 -13.36
N VAL A 155 -7.20 4.86 -13.10
CA VAL A 155 -5.74 4.73 -13.00
C VAL A 155 -5.31 4.80 -11.54
N GLY A 156 -4.83 3.68 -11.02
CA GLY A 156 -4.25 3.61 -9.68
C GLY A 156 -2.80 4.07 -9.66
N ILE A 157 -2.53 5.18 -9.00
CA ILE A 157 -1.17 5.71 -8.84
C ILE A 157 -0.62 5.25 -7.49
N GLU A 158 0.51 4.55 -7.53
CA GLU A 158 1.21 4.08 -6.34
C GLU A 158 1.89 5.20 -5.57
N ASN A 159 2.65 6.06 -6.25
CA ASN A 159 3.44 7.11 -5.64
C ASN A 159 2.62 8.40 -5.37
N GLY A 160 2.84 9.01 -4.21
CA GLY A 160 2.14 10.24 -3.80
C GLY A 160 2.52 11.47 -4.63
N GLU A 161 3.79 11.64 -4.98
CA GLU A 161 4.28 12.72 -5.85
C GLU A 161 3.67 12.60 -7.24
N ASN A 162 3.68 11.40 -7.83
CA ASN A 162 3.00 11.16 -9.10
C ASN A 162 1.50 11.48 -9.05
N PHE A 163 0.84 11.22 -7.93
CA PHE A 163 -0.58 11.53 -7.76
C PHE A 163 -0.84 13.03 -7.59
N GLN A 164 0.08 13.78 -6.99
CA GLN A 164 -0.01 15.24 -6.95
C GLN A 164 0.25 15.87 -8.34
N HIS A 165 1.11 15.23 -9.13
CA HIS A 165 1.54 15.70 -10.45
C HIS A 165 0.85 14.97 -11.62
N ILE A 166 -0.43 14.58 -11.52
CA ILE A 166 -1.15 13.90 -12.62
C ILE A 166 -1.14 14.69 -13.94
N ARG A 167 -1.16 16.03 -13.88
CA ARG A 167 -1.21 16.90 -15.06
C ARG A 167 0.11 16.87 -15.83
N ALA A 168 1.24 16.76 -15.14
CA ALA A 168 2.58 16.59 -15.73
C ALA A 168 2.75 15.23 -16.44
N GLN A 169 1.85 14.28 -16.17
CA GLN A 169 1.87 12.92 -16.71
C GLN A 169 0.71 12.65 -17.67
N LYS A 170 -0.05 13.68 -18.04
CA LYS A 170 -1.22 13.58 -18.92
C LYS A 170 -0.90 12.88 -20.25
N TYR A 171 0.31 13.10 -20.78
CA TYR A 171 0.78 12.50 -22.03
C TYR A 171 0.80 10.96 -22.03
N LEU A 172 0.83 10.32 -20.85
CA LEU A 172 0.81 8.86 -20.72
C LEU A 172 -0.59 8.27 -20.97
N PHE A 173 -1.63 9.08 -20.79
CA PHE A 173 -3.02 8.62 -20.79
C PHE A 173 -3.89 9.34 -21.82
N GLU A 174 -3.27 9.83 -22.90
CA GLU A 174 -3.98 10.53 -23.98
C GLU A 174 -5.04 9.64 -24.62
N GLY A 175 -6.18 10.23 -24.97
CA GLY A 175 -7.31 9.52 -25.57
C GLY A 175 -8.18 8.73 -24.59
N MET A 176 -7.87 8.74 -23.28
CA MET A 176 -8.68 8.09 -22.25
C MET A 176 -9.35 9.12 -21.33
N LYS A 177 -10.59 8.84 -20.92
CA LYS A 177 -11.26 9.56 -19.85
C LYS A 177 -10.86 8.92 -18.52
N VAL A 178 -9.97 9.58 -17.77
CA VAL A 178 -9.28 8.95 -16.63
C VAL A 178 -9.70 9.54 -15.30
N LEU A 179 -10.05 8.65 -14.36
CA LEU A 179 -10.10 8.95 -12.93
C LEU A 179 -8.85 8.40 -12.26
N PHE A 180 -8.04 9.27 -11.67
CA PHE A 180 -6.88 8.87 -10.89
C PHE A 180 -7.29 8.57 -9.46
N VAL A 181 -6.79 7.46 -8.94
CA VAL A 181 -7.00 7.02 -7.57
C VAL A 181 -5.64 6.81 -6.92
N SER A 182 -5.44 7.33 -5.72
CA SER A 182 -4.19 7.09 -4.99
C SER A 182 -4.25 5.74 -4.29
N ARG A 183 -3.12 5.03 -4.27
CA ARG A 183 -2.92 3.89 -3.36
C ARG A 183 -2.76 4.35 -1.90
N TYR A 184 -2.62 5.64 -1.65
CA TYR A 184 -2.59 6.22 -0.30
C TYR A 184 -4.02 6.60 0.17
N PRO A 185 -4.40 6.29 1.42
CA PRO A 185 -3.67 5.44 2.38
C PRO A 185 -3.66 3.97 1.90
N GLN A 186 -2.59 3.22 2.21
CA GLN A 186 -2.40 1.81 1.82
C GLN A 186 -3.39 0.87 2.52
N SER A 187 -4.66 1.00 2.13
CA SER A 187 -5.80 0.32 2.70
C SER A 187 -6.45 -0.61 1.67
N LYS A 188 -7.39 -1.45 2.13
CA LYS A 188 -8.19 -2.30 1.24
C LYS A 188 -9.33 -1.54 0.55
N ASP A 189 -9.57 -0.28 0.91
CA ASP A 189 -10.75 0.49 0.48
C ASP A 189 -10.81 0.68 -1.03
N LEU A 190 -9.71 1.14 -1.62
CA LEU A 190 -9.61 1.28 -3.07
C LEU A 190 -9.92 -0.05 -3.76
N CYS A 191 -9.36 -1.13 -3.25
CA CYS A 191 -9.56 -2.45 -3.82
C CYS A 191 -11.02 -2.95 -3.66
N ASN A 192 -11.64 -2.66 -2.52
CA ASN A 192 -13.05 -2.98 -2.27
C ASN A 192 -13.96 -2.18 -3.20
N TRP A 193 -13.71 -0.88 -3.37
CA TRP A 193 -14.43 -0.06 -4.33
C TRP A 193 -14.27 -0.56 -5.76
N LEU A 194 -13.05 -0.90 -6.17
CA LEU A 194 -12.79 -1.43 -7.50
C LEU A 194 -13.60 -2.69 -7.78
N LYS A 195 -13.88 -3.55 -6.79
CA LYS A 195 -14.74 -4.74 -6.95
C LYS A 195 -16.21 -4.40 -7.21
N ILE A 196 -16.67 -3.26 -6.73
CA ILE A 196 -18.06 -2.82 -6.86
C ILE A 196 -18.35 -2.33 -8.30
N ILE A 197 -17.36 -1.70 -8.94
CA ILE A 197 -17.50 -1.13 -10.28
C ILE A 197 -16.95 -2.06 -11.38
N PRO A 198 -17.53 -2.04 -12.59
CA PRO A 198 -17.06 -2.87 -13.71
C PRO A 198 -15.89 -2.24 -14.47
N ASN A 199 -15.53 -0.98 -14.18
CA ASN A 199 -14.57 -0.20 -14.95
C ASN A 199 -13.22 -0.88 -15.12
N ARG A 200 -12.60 -0.60 -16.28
CA ARG A 200 -11.21 -0.98 -16.56
C ARG A 200 -10.29 -0.28 -15.57
N TYR A 201 -9.37 -1.04 -15.00
CA TYR A 201 -8.39 -0.56 -14.04
C TYR A 201 -6.98 -0.67 -14.61
N ILE A 202 -6.26 0.45 -14.62
CA ILE A 202 -4.86 0.50 -15.00
C ILE A 202 -4.06 0.80 -13.73
N HIS A 203 -3.17 -0.11 -13.36
CA HIS A 203 -2.24 0.08 -12.26
C HIS A 203 -0.98 0.75 -12.78
N PHE A 204 -0.74 1.98 -12.35
CA PHE A 204 0.47 2.73 -12.65
C PHE A 204 1.35 2.74 -11.40
N GLY A 205 2.38 1.89 -11.42
CA GLY A 205 3.39 1.78 -10.36
C GLY A 205 4.79 1.70 -10.95
N ASP A 206 5.77 1.41 -10.09
CA ASP A 206 7.17 1.33 -10.48
C ASP A 206 7.43 0.20 -11.48
N ILE A 207 8.27 0.46 -12.48
CA ILE A 207 8.71 -0.55 -13.45
C ILE A 207 9.86 -1.35 -12.82
N ASP A 208 9.49 -2.18 -11.85
CA ASP A 208 10.40 -3.07 -11.14
C ASP A 208 9.70 -4.37 -10.71
N LEU A 209 10.40 -5.24 -9.98
CA LEU A 209 9.81 -6.52 -9.55
C LEU A 209 8.82 -6.33 -8.38
N ALA A 210 9.00 -5.30 -7.56
CA ALA A 210 8.16 -5.02 -6.41
C ALA A 210 6.79 -4.44 -6.82
N GLY A 211 6.75 -3.43 -7.69
CA GLY A 211 5.54 -2.84 -8.26
C GLY A 211 4.74 -3.88 -9.03
N ILE A 212 5.39 -4.73 -9.84
CA ILE A 212 4.73 -5.86 -10.50
C ILE A 212 4.14 -6.84 -9.47
N SER A 213 4.88 -7.15 -8.41
CA SER A 213 4.38 -8.01 -7.32
C SER A 213 3.15 -7.42 -6.63
N ILE A 214 3.14 -6.11 -6.38
CA ILE A 214 2.02 -5.40 -5.75
C ILE A 214 0.79 -5.50 -6.64
N PHE A 215 0.92 -5.16 -7.92
CA PHE A 215 -0.17 -5.32 -8.88
C PHE A 215 -0.75 -6.74 -8.91
N LEU A 216 0.12 -7.74 -9.09
CA LEU A 216 -0.31 -9.13 -9.23
C LEU A 216 -1.03 -9.64 -7.97
N ASN A 217 -0.47 -9.36 -6.79
CA ASN A 217 -0.98 -9.91 -5.52
C ASN A 217 -2.14 -9.11 -4.93
N GLU A 218 -2.23 -7.80 -5.17
CA GLU A 218 -3.22 -6.96 -4.51
C GLU A 218 -4.41 -6.64 -5.41
N PHE A 219 -4.20 -6.48 -6.72
CA PHE A 219 -5.21 -6.04 -7.67
C PHE A 219 -5.58 -7.14 -8.66
N TYR A 220 -4.62 -7.69 -9.40
CA TYR A 220 -4.89 -8.67 -10.46
C TYR A 220 -5.62 -9.91 -9.92
N VAL A 221 -5.21 -10.44 -8.76
CA VAL A 221 -5.88 -11.60 -8.14
C VAL A 221 -7.36 -11.38 -7.81
N LYS A 222 -7.80 -10.12 -7.67
CA LYS A 222 -9.20 -9.77 -7.32
C LYS A 222 -10.00 -9.25 -8.50
N LEU A 223 -9.35 -8.56 -9.43
CA LEU A 223 -10.00 -7.89 -10.56
C LEU A 223 -9.90 -8.69 -11.85
N GLY A 224 -8.90 -9.57 -11.98
CA GLY A 224 -8.66 -10.39 -13.17
C GLY A 224 -8.33 -9.54 -14.40
N ASN A 225 -8.87 -9.95 -15.55
CA ASN A 225 -8.48 -9.42 -16.88
C ASN A 225 -8.79 -7.94 -17.11
N ARG A 226 -9.73 -7.34 -16.36
CA ARG A 226 -10.03 -5.90 -16.47
C ARG A 226 -8.97 -5.02 -15.81
N ALA A 227 -8.09 -5.62 -15.00
CA ALA A 227 -6.95 -4.94 -14.43
C ALA A 227 -5.73 -5.16 -15.33
N GLU A 228 -5.01 -4.09 -15.60
CA GLU A 228 -3.80 -4.08 -16.41
C GLU A 228 -2.70 -3.31 -15.69
N PHE A 229 -1.47 -3.78 -15.78
CA PHE A 229 -0.32 -2.99 -15.36
C PHE A 229 0.05 -2.02 -16.48
N PHE A 230 0.28 -0.75 -16.16
CA PHE A 230 0.62 0.26 -17.15
C PHE A 230 2.05 0.05 -17.67
N ILE A 231 2.19 -0.16 -18.97
CA ILE A 231 3.48 -0.33 -19.63
C ILE A 231 3.64 0.80 -20.68
N PRO A 232 4.41 1.86 -20.37
CA PRO A 232 4.68 2.94 -21.31
C PRO A 232 5.40 2.45 -22.58
N ALA A 233 5.11 3.07 -23.72
CA ALA A 233 5.74 2.70 -24.99
C ALA A 233 7.28 2.89 -24.97
N ASP A 234 7.78 3.83 -24.17
CA ASP A 234 9.21 4.11 -23.99
C ASP A 234 9.87 3.31 -22.86
N VAL A 235 9.16 2.35 -22.24
CA VAL A 235 9.65 1.55 -21.09
C VAL A 235 11.02 0.93 -21.33
N LYS A 236 11.28 0.44 -22.55
CA LYS A 236 12.56 -0.17 -22.92
C LYS A 236 13.71 0.83 -22.89
N LYS A 237 13.47 2.08 -23.26
CA LYS A 237 14.46 3.16 -23.19
C LYS A 237 14.71 3.53 -21.74
N ARG A 238 13.65 3.73 -20.96
CA ARG A 238 13.72 4.08 -19.54
C ARG A 238 14.44 3.03 -18.69
N LEU A 239 14.16 1.75 -18.91
CA LEU A 239 14.84 0.65 -18.20
C LEU A 239 16.34 0.58 -18.48
N LYS A 240 16.81 0.99 -19.67
CA LYS A 240 18.26 1.06 -19.94
C LYS A 240 18.96 2.07 -19.06
N ASP A 241 18.29 3.18 -18.76
CA ASP A 241 18.78 4.25 -17.89
C ASP A 241 18.37 4.04 -16.42
N GLY A 242 17.71 2.92 -16.12
CA GLY A 242 17.20 2.59 -14.79
C GLY A 242 18.27 2.28 -13.74
N ASN A 243 17.79 2.09 -12.51
CA ASN A 243 18.56 1.85 -11.32
C ASN A 243 18.87 0.36 -11.13
N ARG A 244 20.17 0.02 -11.19
CA ARG A 244 20.66 -1.35 -10.99
C ARG A 244 20.64 -1.79 -9.53
N GLN A 245 20.99 -0.89 -8.60
CA GLN A 245 21.02 -1.21 -7.17
C GLN A 245 19.62 -1.58 -6.67
N LEU A 246 18.59 -0.87 -7.15
CA LEU A 246 17.20 -1.18 -6.83
C LEU A 246 16.80 -2.59 -7.29
N TYR A 247 17.19 -2.99 -8.51
CA TYR A 247 16.99 -4.35 -9.00
C TYR A 247 17.71 -5.39 -8.14
N ASP A 248 18.99 -5.18 -7.84
CA ASP A 248 19.81 -6.12 -7.07
C ASP A 248 19.23 -6.35 -5.66
N ASN A 249 18.76 -5.28 -5.00
CA ASN A 249 18.07 -5.34 -3.70
C ASN A 249 16.77 -6.14 -3.74
N GLN A 250 16.05 -6.07 -4.85
CA GLN A 250 14.77 -6.76 -5.05
C GLN A 250 14.93 -8.21 -5.55
N TYR A 251 16.04 -8.52 -6.20
CA TYR A 251 16.24 -9.75 -6.95
C TYR A 251 16.03 -11.01 -6.10
N LEU A 252 16.69 -11.10 -4.94
CA LEU A 252 16.58 -12.29 -4.09
C LEU A 252 15.14 -12.57 -3.64
N ARG A 253 14.35 -11.53 -3.42
CA ARG A 253 12.97 -11.62 -2.94
C ARG A 253 11.99 -11.99 -4.06
N TYR A 254 12.20 -11.45 -5.27
CA TYR A 254 11.20 -11.52 -6.35
C TYR A 254 11.62 -12.35 -7.58
N ARG A 255 12.86 -12.85 -7.66
CA ARG A 255 13.35 -13.67 -8.80
C ARG A 255 12.50 -14.90 -9.12
N ALA A 256 11.80 -15.45 -8.12
CA ALA A 256 10.95 -16.63 -8.24
C ALA A 256 9.46 -16.29 -8.15
N MET A 257 9.11 -15.01 -8.35
CA MET A 257 7.72 -14.57 -8.33
C MET A 257 6.92 -15.25 -9.44
N LEU A 258 5.74 -15.76 -9.09
CA LEU A 258 4.78 -16.25 -10.07
C LEU A 258 4.17 -15.08 -10.84
N VAL A 259 4.37 -15.03 -12.14
CA VAL A 259 3.79 -14.04 -13.04
C VAL A 259 2.46 -14.58 -13.57
N SER A 260 1.38 -14.35 -12.82
CA SER A 260 0.03 -14.86 -13.14
C SER A 260 -0.63 -14.19 -14.35
N ASP A 261 -0.19 -12.99 -14.71
CA ASP A 261 -0.63 -12.28 -15.92
C ASP A 261 0.41 -12.45 -17.05
N GLU A 262 0.05 -13.17 -18.11
CA GLU A 262 0.98 -13.45 -19.21
C GLU A 262 1.44 -12.18 -19.93
N ARG A 263 0.63 -11.11 -19.91
CA ARG A 263 0.94 -9.81 -20.52
C ARG A 263 2.17 -9.15 -19.86
N LEU A 264 2.50 -9.52 -18.63
CA LEU A 264 3.64 -8.99 -17.89
C LEU A 264 4.94 -9.77 -18.07
N ARG A 265 4.90 -10.98 -18.65
CA ARG A 265 6.11 -11.79 -18.89
C ARG A 265 7.16 -11.05 -19.74
N PRO A 266 6.81 -10.32 -20.82
CA PRO A 266 7.78 -9.55 -21.60
C PRO A 266 8.46 -8.45 -20.77
N LEU A 267 7.71 -7.80 -19.87
CA LEU A 267 8.25 -6.75 -19.01
C LEU A 267 9.21 -7.32 -17.97
N VAL A 268 8.82 -8.40 -17.28
CA VAL A 268 9.67 -9.09 -16.29
C VAL A 268 10.96 -9.60 -16.94
N ALA A 269 10.86 -10.20 -18.13
CA ALA A 269 12.03 -10.62 -18.89
C ALA A 269 12.95 -9.43 -19.25
N MET A 270 12.36 -8.26 -19.55
CA MET A 270 13.12 -7.04 -19.85
C MET A 270 13.85 -6.50 -18.62
N ILE A 271 13.19 -6.49 -17.46
CA ILE A 271 13.78 -6.09 -16.17
C ILE A 271 14.97 -6.99 -15.83
N HIS A 272 14.80 -8.32 -15.94
CA HIS A 272 15.90 -9.26 -15.72
C HIS A 272 17.03 -9.11 -16.75
N LYS A 273 16.70 -8.85 -18.02
CA LYS A 273 17.69 -8.67 -19.09
C LYS A 273 18.58 -7.46 -18.85
N TYR A 274 18.01 -6.32 -18.43
CA TYR A 274 18.79 -5.11 -18.15
C TYR A 274 19.36 -5.09 -16.74
N GLY A 275 18.80 -5.87 -15.81
CA GLY A 275 19.17 -5.86 -14.39
C GLY A 275 18.93 -4.49 -13.76
N LYS A 276 17.83 -3.84 -14.14
CA LYS A 276 17.52 -2.45 -13.77
C LYS A 276 16.03 -2.28 -13.51
N ALA A 277 15.72 -1.39 -12.58
CA ALA A 277 14.38 -0.94 -12.22
C ALA A 277 14.18 0.53 -12.60
N TYR A 278 12.94 0.97 -12.80
CA TYR A 278 12.64 2.37 -13.11
C TYR A 278 11.44 2.87 -12.30
N GLU A 279 11.67 3.90 -11.49
CA GLU A 279 10.71 4.49 -10.56
C GLU A 279 9.69 5.38 -11.30
N GLN A 280 8.48 5.47 -10.75
CA GLN A 280 7.34 6.15 -11.35
C GLN A 280 7.58 7.66 -11.55
N GLU A 281 8.32 8.30 -10.64
CA GLU A 281 8.64 9.72 -10.62
C GLU A 281 9.34 10.17 -11.91
N GLY A 282 10.10 9.26 -12.56
CA GLY A 282 10.78 9.53 -13.82
C GLY A 282 9.86 9.86 -15.00
N TYR A 283 8.55 9.65 -14.85
CA TYR A 283 7.53 10.02 -15.84
C TYR A 283 6.96 11.43 -15.65
N ILE A 284 7.26 12.13 -14.55
CA ILE A 284 6.83 13.51 -14.32
C ILE A 284 7.61 14.44 -15.27
N LYS A 285 6.89 15.21 -16.11
CA LYS A 285 7.49 16.27 -16.94
C LYS A 285 7.38 17.61 -16.22
N TYR A 286 8.53 18.23 -15.93
CA TYR A 286 8.62 19.62 -15.48
C TYR A 286 8.50 20.58 -16.67
#